data_AF-A0AAP0E8I1-F1
#
_entry.id   AF-A0AAP0E8I1-F1
#
_cell.length_a   1.000
_cell.length_b   1.000
_cell.length_c   1.000
_cell.angle_alpha   90.00
_cell.angle_beta   90.00
_cell.angle_gamma   90.00
#
_symmetry.space_group_name_H-M   'P 1'
#
loop_
_entity.id
_entity.type
_entity.pdbx_description
1 polymer ?
#
loop_
_entity_poly.entity_id
_entity_poly.type
_entity_poly.pdbx_seq_one_letter_code
_entity_poly.pdbx_strand_id
1 'polypeptide(L)'
;MDCEAADILQGIRDQLVVLSEDSTIKLPRSFDDGLRYAKLGSHYTSSLAVKRILETLKSHKVSDEEICLIANTCPETADELFALIPSLKENRIRIERAIKDVLSELAKLKSGD
;
A
#
# COMPACT_ATOMS: atom_id res chain seq x y z
N MET A 1 -1.45 -3.19 2.70
CA MET A 1 -1.20 -2.45 1.44
C MET A 1 -0.48 -3.37 0.48
N ASP A 2 -0.62 -3.16 -0.83
CA ASP A 2 -0.05 -4.06 -1.85
C ASP A 2 1.48 -4.04 -1.84
N CYS A 3 2.08 -2.86 -1.62
CA CYS A 3 3.54 -2.75 -1.45
C CYS A 3 4.06 -3.54 -0.23
N GLU A 4 3.35 -3.51 0.90
CA GLU A 4 3.70 -4.30 2.10
C GLU A 4 3.49 -5.80 1.86
N ALA A 5 2.41 -6.17 1.17
CA ALA A 5 2.15 -7.55 0.79
C ALA A 5 3.22 -8.08 -0.17
N ALA A 6 3.68 -7.27 -1.12
CA ALA A 6 4.76 -7.62 -2.06
C ALA A 6 6.06 -7.93 -1.32
N ASP A 7 6.44 -7.10 -0.35
CA ASP A 7 7.65 -7.31 0.46
C ASP A 7 7.56 -8.59 1.29
N ILE A 8 6.42 -8.83 1.96
CA ILE A 8 6.22 -10.03 2.78
C ILE A 8 6.22 -11.30 1.92
N LEU A 9 5.46 -11.32 0.82
CA LEU A 9 5.37 -12.47 -0.08
C LEU A 9 6.73 -12.74 -0.76
N GLN A 10 7.47 -11.69 -1.11
CA GLN A 10 8.84 -11.84 -1.62
C GLN A 10 9.75 -12.47 -0.56
N GLY A 11 9.71 -12.00 0.68
CA GLY A 11 10.50 -12.55 1.78
C GLY A 11 10.18 -14.03 2.05
N ILE A 12 8.90 -14.42 2.01
CA ILE A 12 8.48 -15.82 2.13
C ILE A 12 9.07 -16.66 0.99
N ARG A 13 8.99 -16.18 -0.25
CA ARG A 13 9.55 -16.87 -1.42
C ARG A 13 11.06 -17.08 -1.27
N ASP A 14 11.78 -16.05 -0.85
CA ASP A 14 13.24 -16.08 -0.74
C ASP A 14 13.68 -17.03 0.38
N GLN A 15 12.97 -17.06 1.51
CA GLN A 15 13.23 -18.02 2.58
C GLN A 15 12.88 -19.46 2.19
N LEU A 16 11.78 -19.69 1.46
CA LEU A 16 11.41 -21.04 1.03
C LEU A 16 12.41 -21.65 0.05
N VAL A 17 12.98 -20.85 -0.85
CA VAL A 17 14.08 -21.31 -1.73
C VAL A 17 15.30 -21.72 -0.91
N VAL A 18 15.60 -21.00 0.17
CA VAL A 18 16.72 -21.30 1.07
C VAL A 18 16.45 -22.53 1.94
N LEU A 19 15.20 -22.77 2.34
CA LEU A 19 14.81 -23.85 3.27
C LEU A 19 14.38 -25.16 2.56
N SER A 20 14.16 -25.14 1.25
CA SER A 20 13.73 -26.33 0.49
C SER A 20 14.93 -27.23 0.15
N GLU A 21 15.31 -28.10 1.09
CA GLU A 21 16.04 -29.34 0.77
C GLU A 21 15.10 -30.40 0.15
N ASP A 22 13.79 -30.26 0.36
CA ASP A 22 12.74 -31.15 -0.12
C ASP A 22 12.01 -30.57 -1.35
N SER A 23 12.22 -31.21 -2.51
CA SER A 23 11.61 -30.88 -3.81
C SER A 23 10.08 -31.07 -3.90
N THR A 24 9.46 -31.68 -2.88
CA THR A 24 8.01 -31.90 -2.82
C THR A 24 7.26 -30.69 -2.24
N ILE A 25 7.94 -29.82 -1.48
CA ILE A 25 7.36 -28.59 -0.95
C ILE A 25 7.33 -27.55 -2.07
N LYS A 26 6.16 -27.38 -2.69
CA LYS A 26 5.95 -26.39 -3.75
C LYS A 26 4.94 -25.35 -3.30
N LEU A 27 5.23 -24.09 -3.58
CA LEU A 27 4.27 -23.01 -3.40
C LEU A 27 3.08 -23.23 -4.36
N PRO A 28 1.84 -22.97 -3.89
CA PRO A 28 0.67 -23.08 -4.76
C PRO A 28 0.67 -21.96 -5.80
N ARG A 29 0.06 -22.20 -6.95
CA ARG A 29 -0.06 -21.19 -8.03
C ARG A 29 -0.65 -19.86 -7.54
N SER A 30 -1.59 -19.91 -6.61
CA SER A 30 -2.19 -18.71 -6.01
C SER A 30 -1.18 -17.82 -5.28
N PHE A 31 -0.10 -18.39 -4.75
CA PHE A 31 0.97 -17.62 -4.13
C PHE A 31 1.71 -16.78 -5.16
N ASP A 32 2.11 -17.38 -6.29
CA ASP A 32 2.80 -16.66 -7.37
C ASP A 32 1.91 -15.59 -8.00
N ASP A 33 0.62 -15.91 -8.21
CA ASP A 33 -0.36 -14.95 -8.71
C ASP A 33 -0.57 -13.80 -7.71
N GLY A 34 -0.64 -14.08 -6.41
CA GLY A 34 -0.74 -13.07 -5.36
C GLY A 34 0.50 -12.17 -5.27
N LEU A 35 1.70 -12.75 -5.33
CA LEU A 35 2.96 -11.98 -5.35
C LEU A 35 3.04 -11.10 -6.59
N ARG A 36 2.66 -11.62 -7.77
CA ARG A 36 2.62 -10.84 -9.02
C ARG A 36 1.62 -9.69 -8.92
N TYR A 37 0.42 -9.95 -8.40
CA TYR A 37 -0.59 -8.92 -8.18
C TYR A 37 -0.07 -7.82 -7.26
N ALA A 38 0.47 -8.19 -6.09
CA ALA A 38 0.98 -7.25 -5.11
C ALA A 38 2.13 -6.38 -5.66
N LYS A 39 3.03 -6.97 -6.47
CA LYS A 39 4.10 -6.21 -7.14
C LYS A 39 3.58 -5.21 -8.16
N LEU A 40 2.57 -5.57 -8.94
CA LEU A 40 1.95 -4.67 -9.92
C LEU A 40 1.21 -3.52 -9.25
N GLY A 41 0.58 -3.77 -8.10
CA GLY A 41 -0.08 -2.74 -7.28
C GLY A 41 0.88 -1.92 -6.39
N SER A 42 2.18 -2.22 -6.40
CA SER A 42 3.16 -1.49 -5.60
C SER A 42 3.64 -0.24 -6.34
N HIS A 43 3.01 0.90 -6.03
CA HIS A 43 3.34 2.19 -6.65
C HIS A 43 4.52 2.94 -5.99
N TYR A 44 5.09 2.38 -4.92
CA TYR A 44 6.07 3.08 -4.10
C TYR A 44 7.37 2.30 -3.93
N THR A 45 8.46 3.05 -3.76
CA THR A 45 9.81 2.53 -3.57
C THR A 45 10.07 1.97 -2.17
N SER A 46 9.23 2.30 -1.17
CA SER A 46 9.40 1.84 0.21
C SER A 46 8.05 1.68 0.93
N SER A 47 7.63 0.44 1.17
CA SER A 47 6.41 0.13 1.92
C SER A 47 6.44 0.69 3.35
N LEU A 48 7.60 0.64 4.01
CA LEU A 48 7.78 1.14 5.37
C LEU A 48 7.60 2.66 5.45
N ALA A 49 8.16 3.41 4.50
CA ALA A 49 8.02 4.86 4.47
C ALA A 49 6.57 5.27 4.18
N VAL A 50 5.91 4.59 3.23
CA VAL A 50 4.48 4.76 2.94
C VAL A 50 3.62 4.53 4.18
N LYS A 51 3.87 3.42 4.89
CA LYS A 51 3.16 3.10 6.15
C LYS A 51 3.30 4.24 7.16
N ARG A 52 4.52 4.72 7.41
CA ARG A 52 4.77 5.80 8.37
C ARG A 52 4.05 7.10 8.01
N ILE A 53 4.03 7.46 6.73
CA ILE A 53 3.33 8.67 6.27
C ILE A 53 1.82 8.52 6.47
N LEU A 54 1.23 7.41 6.01
CA LEU A 54 -0.21 7.20 6.06
C LEU A 54 -0.76 7.03 7.49
N GLU A 55 0.00 6.42 8.39
CA GLU A 55 -0.38 6.24 9.80
C GLU A 55 -0.61 7.58 10.52
N THR A 56 -0.05 8.69 10.02
CA THR A 56 -0.33 10.04 10.56
C THR A 56 -1.80 10.42 10.44
N LEU A 57 -2.53 9.85 9.47
CA LEU A 57 -3.96 10.09 9.25
C LEU A 57 -4.84 9.45 10.35
N LYS A 58 -4.33 8.51 11.14
CA LYS A 58 -5.08 7.94 12.28
C LYS A 58 -5.47 8.99 13.31
N SER A 59 -4.62 10.00 13.51
CA SER A 59 -4.93 11.15 14.38
C SER A 59 -6.15 11.95 13.89
N HIS A 60 -6.53 11.79 12.63
CA HIS A 60 -7.67 12.43 11.98
C HIS A 60 -8.91 11.51 11.86
N LYS A 61 -8.88 10.33 12.51
CA LYS A 61 -9.93 9.28 12.46
C LYS A 61 -10.10 8.61 11.09
N VAL A 62 -9.04 8.55 10.30
CA VAL A 62 -9.00 7.71 9.09
C VAL A 62 -8.73 6.26 9.51
N SER A 63 -9.51 5.31 9.00
CA SER A 63 -9.42 3.90 9.38
C SER A 63 -8.25 3.20 8.69
N ASP A 64 -7.88 2.00 9.19
CA ASP A 64 -6.86 1.15 8.54
C ASP A 64 -7.26 0.74 7.12
N GLU A 65 -8.56 0.52 6.89
CA GLU A 65 -9.12 0.21 5.57
C GLU A 65 -8.93 1.38 4.61
N GLU A 66 -9.31 2.59 5.03
CA GLU A 66 -9.15 3.81 4.23
C GLU A 66 -7.67 4.10 3.96
N ILE A 67 -6.79 3.93 4.95
CA ILE A 67 -5.33 4.03 4.78
C ILE A 67 -4.84 3.04 3.71
N CYS A 68 -5.29 1.79 3.76
CA CYS A 68 -4.93 0.78 2.75
C CYS A 68 -5.44 1.16 1.35
N LEU A 69 -6.66 1.68 1.25
CA LEU A 69 -7.23 2.15 -0.01
C LEU A 69 -6.43 3.33 -0.58
N ILE A 70 -6.02 4.30 0.23
CA ILE A 70 -5.19 5.44 -0.22
C ILE A 70 -3.86 4.93 -0.78
N ALA A 71 -3.20 4.00 -0.08
CA ALA A 71 -1.95 3.42 -0.56
C ALA A 71 -2.11 2.73 -1.92
N ASN A 72 -3.15 1.90 -2.06
CA ASN A 72 -3.34 1.06 -3.25
C ASN A 72 -3.92 1.84 -4.44
N THR A 73 -4.65 2.93 -4.21
CA THR A 73 -5.25 3.76 -5.29
C THR A 73 -4.33 4.87 -5.79
N CYS A 74 -3.29 5.23 -5.03
CA CYS A 74 -2.25 6.19 -5.42
C CYS A 74 -2.77 7.55 -5.97
N PRO A 75 -3.76 8.19 -5.31
CA PRO A 75 -4.35 9.42 -5.84
C PRO A 75 -3.33 10.57 -5.84
N GLU A 76 -3.41 11.42 -6.85
CA GLU A 76 -2.55 12.60 -6.99
C GLU A 76 -3.12 13.83 -6.29
N THR A 77 -4.44 13.88 -6.16
CA THR A 77 -5.15 15.02 -5.58
C THR A 77 -6.11 14.60 -4.48
N ALA A 78 -6.41 15.53 -3.57
CA ALA A 78 -7.43 15.30 -2.55
C ALA A 78 -8.81 15.07 -3.17
N ASP A 79 -9.15 15.77 -4.25
CA ASP A 79 -10.43 15.60 -4.95
C ASP A 79 -10.58 14.20 -5.56
N GLU A 80 -9.53 13.69 -6.19
CA GLU A 80 -9.47 12.31 -6.69
C GLU A 80 -9.62 11.31 -5.56
N LEU A 81 -8.87 11.47 -4.47
CA LEU A 81 -8.97 10.60 -3.29
C LEU A 81 -10.40 10.56 -2.74
N PHE A 82 -11.05 11.72 -2.59
CA PHE A 82 -12.44 11.77 -2.13
C PHE A 82 -13.40 11.14 -3.14
N ALA A 83 -13.12 11.22 -4.45
CA ALA A 83 -13.93 10.55 -5.46
C ALA A 83 -13.81 9.02 -5.36
N LEU A 84 -12.59 8.51 -5.13
CA LEU A 84 -12.29 7.07 -5.02
C LEU A 84 -12.70 6.47 -3.67
N ILE A 85 -12.66 7.26 -2.60
CA ILE A 85 -12.95 6.82 -1.22
C ILE A 85 -14.06 7.71 -0.63
N PRO A 86 -15.34 7.46 -0.97
CA PRO A 86 -16.44 8.33 -0.58
C PRO A 86 -16.68 8.44 0.93
N SER A 87 -16.28 7.43 1.72
CA SER A 87 -16.41 7.45 3.19
C SER A 87 -15.67 8.61 3.84
N LEU A 88 -14.59 9.09 3.21
CA LEU A 88 -13.80 10.22 3.70
C LEU A 88 -14.47 11.58 3.46
N LYS A 89 -15.50 11.66 2.61
CA LYS A 89 -16.17 12.93 2.26
C LYS A 89 -16.88 13.56 3.47
N GLU A 90 -17.43 12.76 4.37
CA GLU A 90 -18.15 13.26 5.56
C GLU A 90 -17.26 14.13 6.44
N ASN A 91 -15.96 13.85 6.48
CA ASN A 91 -14.99 14.58 7.28
C ASN A 91 -14.07 15.48 6.44
N ARG A 92 -14.37 15.68 5.14
CA ARG A 92 -13.51 16.38 4.18
C ARG A 92 -12.91 17.68 4.72
N ILE A 93 -13.75 18.57 5.25
CA ILE A 93 -13.32 19.88 5.78
C ILE A 93 -12.24 19.74 6.86
N ARG A 94 -12.33 18.70 7.70
CA ARG A 94 -11.38 18.45 8.80
C ARG A 94 -10.06 17.85 8.31
N ILE A 95 -10.11 16.97 7.31
CA ILE A 95 -8.98 16.10 6.94
C ILE A 95 -8.28 16.51 5.65
N GLU A 96 -8.87 17.39 4.84
CA GLU A 96 -8.36 17.75 3.51
C GLU A 96 -6.93 18.30 3.53
N ARG A 97 -6.56 19.11 4.54
CA ARG A 97 -5.19 19.59 4.69
C ARG A 97 -4.21 18.44 4.95
N ALA A 98 -4.51 17.60 5.95
CA ALA A 98 -3.68 16.46 6.30
C ALA A 98 -3.52 15.48 5.12
N ILE A 99 -4.59 15.29 4.33
CA ILE A 99 -4.53 14.51 3.10
C ILE A 99 -3.59 15.16 2.09
N LYS A 100 -3.69 16.46 1.81
CA LYS A 100 -2.79 17.14 0.86
C LYS A 100 -1.33 17.01 1.27
N ASP A 101 -1.04 17.17 2.56
CA ASP A 101 0.31 17.02 3.10
C ASP A 101 0.83 15.59 2.90
N VAL A 102 0.02 14.59 3.24
CA VAL A 102 0.34 13.17 3.03
C VAL A 102 0.55 12.83 1.56
N LEU A 103 -0.32 13.28 0.65
CA LEU A 103 -0.17 13.03 -0.79
C LEU A 103 1.11 13.67 -1.34
N SER A 104 1.48 14.85 -0.86
CA SER A 104 2.75 15.51 -1.23
C SER A 104 3.97 14.69 -0.78
N GLU A 105 3.94 14.11 0.43
CA GLU A 105 5.02 13.23 0.89
C GLU A 105 5.05 11.89 0.12
N LEU A 106 3.89 11.30 -0.15
CA LEU A 106 3.80 10.05 -0.93
C LEU A 106 4.29 10.23 -2.37
N ALA A 107 4.06 11.39 -2.99
CA ALA A 107 4.56 11.69 -4.33
C ALA A 107 6.09 11.57 -4.42
N LYS A 108 6.83 11.86 -3.34
CA LYS A 108 8.29 11.71 -3.28
C LYS A 108 8.76 10.25 -3.26
N LEU A 109 7.86 9.33 -2.93
CA LEU A 109 8.14 7.89 -2.81
C LEU A 109 7.66 7.07 -4.00
N LYS A 110 6.90 7.68 -4.94
CA LYS A 110 6.44 7.00 -6.14
C LYS A 110 7.64 6.45 -6.91
N SER A 111 7.61 5.17 -7.24
CA SER A 111 8.54 4.60 -8.21
C SER A 111 8.22 5.22 -9.56
N GLY A 112 9.19 5.89 -10.19
CA GLY A 112 8.98 6.72 -11.38
C GLY A 112 8.21 6.02 -12.50
N ASP A 113 7.41 6.80 -13.23
CA ASP A 113 6.68 6.38 -14.44
C ASP A 113 7.61 5.83 -15.54
#